data_AF-G0PLT1-F1
#
_entry.id   AF-G0PLT1-F1
#
_cell.length_a   1.000
_cell.length_b   1.000
_cell.length_c   1.000
_cell.angle_alpha   90.00
_cell.angle_beta   90.00
_cell.angle_gamma   90.00
#
_symmetry.space_group_name_H-M   'P 1'
#
loop_
_entity.id
_entity.type
_entity.pdbx_description
1 polymer ?
#
loop_
_entity_poly.entity_id
_entity_poly.type
_entity_poly.pdbx_seq_one_letter_code
_entity_poly.pdbx_strand_id
1 'polypeptide(L)'
;MLSTNCFPKIFNTVQCNSQEMGCIFDTLTDKAHGQCGVQTLSFKVLRNNGDENCEDWIVEQIQLPVACQCSLSKSSFLRAKPNKEL
;
A
#
# COMPACT_ATOMS: atom_id res chain seq x y z
N MET A 1 -3.47 1.28 14.79
CA MET A 1 -3.94 2.62 15.22
C MET A 1 -2.71 3.41 15.64
N LEU A 2 -2.55 4.66 15.16
CA LEU A 2 -1.48 5.53 15.66
C LEU A 2 -1.85 5.96 17.10
N SER A 3 -0.85 6.28 17.92
CA SER A 3 -1.07 6.66 19.32
C SER A 3 -2.00 7.87 19.44
N THR A 4 -2.62 8.07 20.61
CA THR A 4 -3.54 9.19 20.92
C THR A 4 -2.98 10.58 20.63
N ASN A 5 -1.64 10.69 20.56
CA ASN A 5 -0.88 11.91 20.36
C ASN A 5 -0.50 12.16 18.89
N CYS A 6 -1.20 11.55 17.92
CA CYS A 6 -0.96 11.75 16.48
C CYS A 6 -2.16 12.43 15.79
N PHE A 7 -1.87 13.29 14.81
CA PHE A 7 -2.86 13.87 13.89
C PHE A 7 -2.46 13.61 12.42
N PRO A 8 -3.38 13.11 11.58
CA PRO A 8 -4.71 12.58 11.90
C PRO A 8 -4.67 11.38 12.86
N LYS A 9 -5.70 11.25 13.71
CA LYS A 9 -5.81 10.14 14.68
C LYS A 9 -6.15 8.80 14.02
N ILE A 10 -6.86 8.84 12.89
CA ILE A 10 -7.41 7.67 12.21
C ILE A 10 -6.97 7.68 10.75
N PHE A 11 -6.55 6.52 10.27
CA PHE A 11 -6.20 6.27 8.88
C PHE A 11 -6.97 5.04 8.38
N ASN A 12 -7.47 5.15 7.16
CA ASN A 12 -7.96 3.98 6.44
C ASN A 12 -6.77 3.27 5.80
N THR A 13 -6.73 1.95 5.93
CA THR A 13 -5.68 1.11 5.34
C THR A 13 -6.31 0.01 4.52
N VAL A 14 -5.60 -0.43 3.48
CA VAL A 14 -5.97 -1.62 2.73
C VAL A 14 -5.25 -2.83 3.31
N GLN A 15 -5.97 -3.95 3.42
CA GLN A 15 -5.40 -5.25 3.76
C GLN A 15 -5.61 -6.19 2.58
N CYS A 16 -4.52 -6.63 1.96
CA CYS A 16 -4.57 -7.60 0.87
C CYS A 16 -4.81 -9.01 1.42
N ASN A 17 -5.51 -9.85 0.65
CA ASN A 17 -5.68 -11.25 0.99
C ASN A 17 -4.31 -11.95 0.97
N SER A 18 -3.83 -12.40 2.13
CA SER A 18 -2.53 -13.06 2.27
C SER A 18 -2.48 -14.45 1.64
N GLN A 19 -3.64 -15.05 1.34
CA GLN A 19 -3.74 -16.35 0.68
C GLN A 19 -3.66 -16.22 -0.86
N GLU A 20 -3.96 -15.05 -1.41
CA GLU A 20 -3.88 -14.76 -2.84
C GLU A 20 -2.50 -14.22 -3.21
N MET A 21 -1.53 -15.12 -3.38
CA MET A 21 -0.18 -14.73 -3.81
C MET A 21 -0.06 -14.49 -5.32
N GLY A 22 -0.87 -15.17 -6.12
CA GLY A 22 -0.89 -15.07 -7.58
C GLY A 22 -2.01 -14.16 -8.06
N CYS A 23 -1.76 -13.48 -9.18
CA CYS A 23 -2.78 -12.70 -9.88
C CYS A 23 -2.61 -12.87 -11.39
N ILE A 24 -3.69 -12.59 -12.13
CA ILE A 24 -3.78 -12.77 -13.58
C ILE A 24 -3.53 -14.23 -13.96
N PHE A 25 -4.60 -14.99 -14.10
CA PHE A 25 -4.55 -16.40 -14.45
C PHE A 25 -5.01 -16.58 -15.90
N ASP A 26 -4.34 -17.44 -16.64
CA ASP A 26 -4.77 -17.83 -17.98
C ASP A 26 -5.73 -19.03 -17.90
N THR A 27 -6.66 -19.13 -18.85
CA THR A 27 -7.68 -20.20 -18.83
C THR A 27 -7.18 -21.56 -19.28
N LEU A 28 -5.97 -21.67 -19.85
CA LEU A 28 -5.45 -22.91 -20.42
C LEU A 28 -4.59 -23.69 -19.41
N THR A 29 -3.76 -22.99 -18.64
CA THR A 29 -2.82 -23.57 -17.68
C THR A 29 -3.13 -23.23 -16.23
N ASP A 30 -4.05 -22.28 -15.99
CA ASP A 30 -4.41 -21.78 -14.66
C ASP A 30 -3.18 -21.29 -13.87
N LYS A 31 -2.15 -20.83 -14.58
CA LYS A 31 -0.92 -20.35 -13.95
C LYS A 31 -1.01 -18.85 -13.73
N ALA A 32 -0.54 -18.42 -12.56
CA ALA A 32 -0.42 -17.01 -12.25
C ALA A 32 0.68 -16.35 -13.10
N HIS A 33 0.31 -15.28 -13.80
CA HIS A 33 1.20 -14.44 -14.59
C HIS A 33 1.76 -13.24 -13.82
N GLY A 34 1.23 -12.98 -12.63
CA GLY A 34 1.70 -11.93 -11.74
C GLY A 34 1.68 -12.35 -10.28
N GLN A 35 2.22 -11.46 -9.45
CA GLN A 35 2.25 -11.59 -8.00
C GLN A 35 1.55 -10.41 -7.36
N CYS A 36 0.69 -10.72 -6.39
CA CYS A 36 0.04 -9.71 -5.55
C CYS A 36 1.07 -9.09 -4.60
N GLY A 37 1.03 -7.77 -4.49
CA GLY A 37 1.84 -7.02 -3.55
C GLY A 37 1.04 -5.90 -2.92
N VAL A 38 1.42 -5.53 -1.70
CA VAL A 38 0.89 -4.33 -1.04
C VAL A 38 1.58 -3.10 -1.63
N GLN A 39 0.80 -2.09 -2.01
CA GLN A 39 1.31 -0.78 -2.34
C GLN A 39 1.20 0.14 -1.13
N THR A 40 2.32 0.71 -0.71
CA THR A 40 2.38 1.69 0.38
C THR A 40 2.64 3.09 -0.16
N LEU A 41 2.10 4.09 0.54
CA LEU A 41 2.46 5.50 0.34
C LEU A 41 3.02 6.08 1.64
N SER A 42 3.91 7.05 1.49
CA SER A 42 4.45 7.81 2.61
C SER A 42 3.52 8.98 2.94
N PHE A 43 3.02 9.02 4.16
CA PHE A 43 2.17 10.09 4.67
C PHE A 43 2.90 10.88 5.74
N LYS A 44 2.73 12.20 5.71
CA LYS A 44 3.18 13.07 6.80
C LYS A 44 2.10 13.13 7.86
N VAL A 45 2.50 12.96 9.12
CA VAL A 45 1.65 13.09 10.30
C VAL A 45 2.27 14.04 11.28
N LEU A 46 1.45 14.61 12.16
CA LEU A 46 1.92 15.37 13.31
C LEU A 46 1.92 14.46 14.53
N ARG A 47 3.04 14.37 15.24
CA ARG A 47 3.14 13.69 16.54
C ARG A 47 3.40 14.74 17.62
N ASN A 48 2.59 14.72 18.68
CA ASN A 48 2.83 15.51 19.88
C ASN A 48 3.75 14.72 20.82
N ASN A 49 4.92 15.27 21.09
CA ASN A 49 5.88 14.75 22.07
C ASN A 49 5.77 15.46 23.43
N GLY A 50 5.00 16.54 23.50
CA GLY A 50 4.67 17.27 24.71
C GLY A 50 3.47 16.67 25.46
N ASP A 51 2.92 17.46 26.39
CA ASP A 51 1.78 17.08 27.22
C ASP A 51 0.54 17.97 26.93
N GLU A 52 -0.53 17.81 27.71
CA GLU A 52 -1.77 18.58 27.56
C GLU A 52 -1.63 20.08 27.88
N ASN A 53 -0.57 20.48 28.61
CA ASN A 53 -0.33 21.86 29.02
C ASN A 53 0.72 22.56 28.14
N CYS A 54 1.61 21.79 27.51
CA CYS A 54 2.67 22.28 26.63
C CYS A 54 2.84 21.30 25.46
N GLU A 55 2.13 21.58 24.36
CA GLU A 55 2.22 20.76 23.16
C GLU A 55 3.54 21.01 22.40
N ASP A 56 4.15 19.94 21.89
CA ASP A 56 5.33 19.98 21.03
C ASP A 56 5.12 19.08 19.81
N TRP A 57 4.69 19.70 18.70
CA TRP A 57 4.29 18.99 17.49
C TRP A 57 5.43 18.90 16.48
N ILE A 58 5.76 17.67 16.10
CA ILE A 58 6.75 17.38 15.05
C ILE A 58 6.10 16.69 13.86
N VAL A 59 6.67 16.89 12.67
CA VAL A 59 6.26 16.18 11.46
C VAL A 59 7.02 14.86 11.38
N GLU A 60 6.29 13.75 11.36
CA GLU A 60 6.83 12.42 11.11
C GLU A 60 6.31 11.87 9.78
N GLN A 61 7.03 10.89 9.21
CA GLN A 61 6.58 10.14 8.05
C GLN A 61 6.21 8.73 8.45
N ILE A 62 5.03 8.27 8.02
CA ILE A 62 4.56 6.90 8.18
C ILE A 62 4.38 6.25 6.81
N GLN A 63 4.46 4.93 6.76
CA GLN A 63 4.14 4.13 5.58
C GLN A 63 2.75 3.53 5.76
N LEU A 64 1.83 3.83 4.84
CA LEU A 64 0.45 3.35 4.91
C LEU A 64 0.13 2.49 3.68
N PRO A 65 -0.36 1.25 3.86
CA PRO A 65 -0.93 0.45 2.77
C PRO A 65 -2.18 1.11 2.18
N VAL A 66 -2.15 1.40 0.89
CA VAL A 66 -3.25 2.11 0.20
C VAL A 66 -3.91 1.28 -0.90
N ALA A 67 -3.24 0.23 -1.39
CA ALA A 67 -3.79 -0.64 -2.43
C ALA A 67 -3.12 -2.01 -2.43
N CYS A 68 -3.78 -2.96 -3.10
CA CYS A 68 -3.20 -4.21 -3.56
C CYS A 68 -2.92 -4.08 -5.05
N GLN A 69 -1.71 -4.38 -5.47
CA GLN A 69 -1.28 -4.30 -6.86
C GLN A 69 -0.85 -5.67 -7.37
N CYS A 70 -1.04 -5.91 -8.66
CA CYS A 70 -0.56 -7.09 -9.35
C CYS A 70 0.64 -6.71 -10.23
N SER A 71 1.81 -7.26 -9.91
CA SER A 71 3.03 -7.06 -10.71
C SER A 71 3.25 -8.27 -11.60
N LEU A 72 3.43 -8.06 -12.90
CA LEU A 72 3.73 -9.15 -13.83
C LEU A 72 5.04 -9.85 -13.46
N SER A 73 4.99 -11.18 -13.40
CA SER A 73 6.15 -12.04 -13.16
C SER A 73 7.12 -11.94 -14.34
N LYS A 74 8.44 -11.98 -14.08
CA LYS A 74 9.47 -11.97 -15.14
C LYS A 74 9.36 -13.16 -16.11
N SER A 75 8.78 -14.26 -15.65
CA SER A 75 8.51 -15.47 -16.45
C SER A 75 7.24 -15.37 -17.31
N SER A 76 6.42 -14.33 -17.11
CA SER A 76 5.19 -14.14 -17.86
C SER A 76 5.48 -13.73 -19.30
N PHE A 77 4.74 -14.32 -20.25
CA PHE A 77 4.75 -13.88 -21.64
C PHE A 77 3.85 -12.66 -21.89
N LEU A 78 3.02 -12.27 -20.90
CA LEU A 78 2.17 -11.08 -21.00
C LEU A 78 3.03 -9.81 -20.95
N ARG A 79 2.67 -8.81 -21.77
CA ARG A 79 3.33 -7.50 -21.78
C ARG A 79 2.34 -6.44 -21.33
N ALA A 80 2.72 -5.68 -20.30
CA ALA A 80 2.03 -4.43 -19.98
C ALA A 80 2.38 -3.40 -21.06
N LYS A 81 1.55 -3.31 -22.11
CA LYS A 81 1.60 -2.19 -23.05
C LYS A 81 0.56 -1.17 -22.60
N PRO A 82 0.94 -0.01 -22.04
CA PRO A 82 0.00 1.11 -21.97
C PRO A 82 -0.48 1.39 -23.40
N ASN A 83 -1.78 1.60 -23.58
CA ASN A 83 -2.26 2.18 -24.83
C ASN A 83 -1.51 3.51 -25.01
N LYS A 84 -1.04 3.79 -26.23
CA LYS A 84 -0.39 5.06 -26.58
C LYS A 84 -1.18 6.20 -25.94
N GLU A 85 -0.43 7.06 -25.24
CA GLU A 85 -0.82 8.29 -24.56
C GLU A 85 -2.18 8.85 -25.00
N LEU A 86 -3.10 8.96 -24.04
CA LEU A 86 -4.28 9.82 -24.11
C LEU A 86 -3.86 11.27 -23.83
#